data_AF-A0A358KH80-F1
#
_entry.id   AF-A0A358KH80-F1
#
_cell.length_a   1.000
_cell.length_b   1.000
_cell.length_c   1.000
_cell.angle_alpha   90.00
_cell.angle_beta   90.00
_cell.angle_gamma   90.00
#
_symmetry.space_group_name_H-M   'P 1'
#
loop_
_entity.id
_entity.type
_entity.pdbx_description
1 polymer ?
#
loop_
_entity_poly.entity_id
_entity_poly.type
_entity_poly.pdbx_seq_one_letter_code
_entity_poly.pdbx_strand_id
1 'polypeptide(L)'
;KNLDAFKAKASKGAEPNETDKRLAAMLVSRDAYQLAGSLENLTGSKAVSQTVFGIGVLGMALSTIIILMLINGFTVTEMMGAEIGGMKHKIGSILPGITGALGFLFLWGDADAKFWLAVPTSVFGMVLLPIAYITFFLMINNKSLMGTSLPQGNKRIVLNIAMGVALVAATIGAGWSIWSKVQWTGVIAVGIFFALAIIVHFTRSKQD
;
A
#
# COMPACT_ATOMS: atom_id res chain seq x y z
N LYS A 1 -32.50 -15.25 -17.98
CA LYS A 1 -33.31 -16.32 -18.63
C LYS A 1 -32.95 -17.75 -18.22
N ASN A 2 -31.75 -18.04 -17.69
CA ASN A 2 -31.39 -19.41 -17.26
C ASN A 2 -31.29 -19.59 -15.73
N LEU A 3 -31.47 -18.53 -14.91
CA LEU A 3 -31.35 -18.61 -13.45
C LEU A 3 -32.41 -19.53 -12.82
N ASP A 4 -33.62 -19.54 -13.40
CA ASP A 4 -34.74 -20.34 -12.90
C ASP A 4 -34.59 -21.84 -13.20
N ALA A 5 -33.92 -22.18 -14.31
CA ALA A 5 -33.57 -23.55 -14.66
C ALA A 5 -32.46 -24.12 -13.74
N PHE A 6 -31.51 -23.29 -13.31
CA PHE A 6 -30.51 -23.67 -12.30
C PHE A 6 -31.13 -23.87 -10.92
N LYS A 7 -32.06 -22.98 -10.50
CA LYS A 7 -32.81 -23.14 -9.25
C LYS A 7 -33.68 -24.41 -9.23
N ALA A 8 -34.30 -24.76 -10.37
CA ALA A 8 -35.11 -25.97 -10.51
C ALA A 8 -34.30 -27.28 -10.51
N LYS A 9 -32.99 -27.23 -10.83
CA LYS A 9 -32.07 -28.37 -10.69
C LYS A 9 -31.46 -28.46 -9.30
N ALA A 10 -31.15 -27.32 -8.67
CA ALA A 10 -30.62 -27.26 -7.31
C ALA A 10 -31.64 -27.70 -6.24
N SER A 11 -32.94 -27.64 -6.54
CA SER A 11 -34.01 -28.10 -5.65
C SER A 11 -34.18 -29.62 -5.60
N LYS A 12 -33.49 -30.40 -6.45
CA LYS A 12 -33.33 -31.85 -6.25
C LYS A 12 -32.09 -32.06 -5.38
N GLY A 13 -32.30 -32.36 -4.11
CA GLY A 13 -31.31 -32.45 -3.04
C GLY A 13 -30.19 -33.48 -3.22
N ALA A 14 -29.33 -33.28 -4.22
CA ALA A 14 -28.00 -33.84 -4.22
C ALA A 14 -27.10 -32.88 -3.42
N GLU A 15 -26.50 -33.38 -2.34
CA GLU A 15 -25.39 -32.70 -1.65
C GLU A 15 -24.35 -32.29 -2.71
N PRO A 16 -23.95 -31.01 -2.79
CA PRO A 16 -22.98 -30.58 -3.78
C PRO A 16 -21.67 -31.34 -3.59
N ASN A 17 -21.12 -31.86 -4.69
CA ASN A 17 -19.86 -32.60 -4.70
C ASN A 17 -18.73 -31.70 -4.13
N GLU A 18 -17.66 -32.29 -3.60
CA GLU A 18 -16.54 -31.56 -3.03
C GLU A 18 -15.92 -30.56 -4.04
N THR A 19 -15.89 -30.93 -5.31
CA THR A 19 -15.45 -30.04 -6.41
C THR A 19 -16.35 -28.82 -6.55
N ASP A 20 -17.68 -28.98 -6.45
CA ASP A 20 -18.63 -27.87 -6.54
C ASP A 20 -18.56 -26.97 -5.30
N LYS A 21 -18.36 -27.56 -4.11
CA LYS A 21 -18.11 -26.82 -2.87
C LYS A 21 -16.81 -25.99 -2.97
N ARG A 22 -15.74 -26.54 -3.52
CA ARG A 22 -14.47 -25.83 -3.78
C ARG A 22 -14.62 -24.73 -4.82
N LEU A 23 -15.32 -25.00 -5.93
CA LEU A 23 -15.62 -24.00 -6.97
C LEU A 23 -16.45 -22.86 -6.40
N ALA A 24 -17.49 -23.16 -5.61
CA ALA A 24 -18.30 -22.15 -4.92
C ALA A 24 -17.45 -21.32 -3.95
N ALA A 25 -16.58 -21.95 -3.15
CA ALA A 25 -15.68 -21.24 -2.25
C ALA A 25 -14.68 -20.32 -2.97
N MET A 26 -14.27 -20.65 -4.20
CA MET A 26 -13.43 -19.76 -5.02
C MET A 26 -14.20 -18.58 -5.62
N LEU A 27 -15.54 -18.68 -5.75
CA LEU A 27 -16.41 -17.63 -6.26
C LEU A 27 -16.91 -16.67 -5.17
N VAL A 28 -16.76 -17.05 -3.91
CA VAL A 28 -17.14 -16.24 -2.75
C VAL A 28 -16.21 -15.03 -2.63
N SER A 29 -16.80 -13.82 -2.68
CA SER A 29 -16.07 -12.55 -2.66
C SER A 29 -15.42 -12.29 -1.30
N ARG A 30 -14.10 -12.12 -1.24
CA ARG A 30 -13.36 -11.78 -0.01
C ARG A 30 -13.66 -10.35 0.47
N ASP A 31 -14.85 -10.14 1.01
CA ASP A 31 -15.30 -8.86 1.55
C ASP A 31 -15.14 -8.78 3.08
N ALA A 32 -15.24 -7.56 3.62
CA ALA A 32 -15.07 -7.30 5.04
C ALA A 32 -16.12 -8.04 5.90
N TYR A 33 -17.34 -8.23 5.39
CA TYR A 33 -18.42 -8.89 6.10
C TYR A 33 -18.20 -10.39 6.23
N GLN A 34 -17.64 -11.03 5.21
CA GLN A 34 -17.24 -12.44 5.25
C GLN A 34 -16.03 -12.66 6.13
N LEU A 35 -15.06 -11.74 6.08
CA LEU A 35 -13.90 -11.81 6.97
C LEU A 35 -14.35 -11.68 8.42
N ALA A 36 -15.23 -10.74 8.75
CA ALA A 36 -15.89 -10.68 10.06
C ALA A 36 -16.70 -11.94 10.37
N GLY A 37 -17.40 -12.53 9.40
CA GLY A 37 -18.13 -13.78 9.57
C GLY A 37 -17.24 -14.96 9.96
N SER A 38 -15.98 -14.99 9.51
CA SER A 38 -15.03 -16.04 9.90
C SER A 38 -14.69 -16.05 11.40
N LEU A 39 -14.86 -14.91 12.09
CA LEU A 39 -14.67 -14.79 13.54
C LEU A 39 -15.92 -15.18 14.36
N GLU A 40 -17.04 -15.49 13.71
CA GLU A 40 -18.29 -15.82 14.40
C GLU A 40 -18.14 -17.05 15.31
N ASN A 41 -17.38 -18.06 14.85
CA ASN A 41 -17.09 -19.27 15.63
C ASN A 41 -16.29 -19.00 16.91
N LEU A 42 -15.56 -17.88 16.98
CA LEU A 42 -14.77 -17.48 18.16
C LEU A 42 -15.54 -16.55 19.09
N THR A 43 -16.42 -15.71 18.53
CA THR A 43 -17.17 -14.70 19.27
C THR A 43 -18.54 -15.18 19.73
N GLY A 44 -19.02 -16.31 19.18
CA GLY A 44 -20.32 -16.92 19.51
C GLY A 44 -21.53 -16.10 19.04
N SER A 45 -21.31 -14.98 18.35
CA SER A 45 -22.36 -14.10 17.86
C SER A 45 -21.90 -13.31 16.65
N LYS A 46 -22.66 -13.42 15.56
CA LYS A 46 -22.45 -12.63 14.34
C LYS A 46 -22.40 -11.12 14.61
N ALA A 47 -23.26 -10.63 15.51
CA ALA A 47 -23.32 -9.21 15.84
C ALA A 47 -22.02 -8.74 16.51
N VAL A 48 -21.53 -9.49 17.49
CA VAL A 48 -20.26 -9.18 18.19
C VAL A 48 -19.09 -9.23 17.20
N SER A 49 -19.06 -10.25 16.35
CA SER A 49 -18.04 -10.42 15.31
C SER A 49 -17.96 -9.22 14.36
N GLN A 50 -19.10 -8.80 13.81
CA GLN A 50 -19.17 -7.66 12.88
C GLN A 50 -18.82 -6.34 13.56
N THR A 51 -19.29 -6.11 14.80
CA THR A 51 -19.01 -4.87 15.54
C THR A 51 -17.53 -4.75 15.89
N VAL A 52 -16.93 -5.78 16.48
CA VAL A 52 -15.52 -5.76 16.89
C VAL A 52 -14.61 -5.65 15.66
N PHE A 53 -14.90 -6.43 14.61
CA PHE A 53 -14.16 -6.36 13.36
C PHE A 53 -14.28 -4.97 12.71
N GLY A 54 -15.50 -4.40 12.67
CA GLY A 54 -15.75 -3.06 12.12
C GLY A 54 -15.00 -1.96 12.87
N ILE A 55 -14.97 -2.00 14.20
CA ILE A 55 -14.17 -1.08 15.02
C ILE A 55 -12.67 -1.22 14.70
N GLY A 56 -12.19 -2.47 14.54
CA GLY A 56 -10.82 -2.74 14.14
C GLY A 56 -10.47 -2.14 12.77
N VAL A 57 -11.33 -2.31 11.77
CA VAL A 57 -11.13 -1.73 10.43
C VAL A 57 -11.17 -0.19 10.48
N LEU A 58 -12.07 0.40 11.26
CA LEU A 58 -12.09 1.85 11.49
C LEU A 58 -10.79 2.35 12.11
N GLY A 59 -10.27 1.67 13.14
CA GLY A 59 -8.99 2.00 13.76
C GLY A 59 -7.81 1.88 12.81
N MET A 60 -7.78 0.84 11.97
CA MET A 60 -6.77 0.66 10.92
C MET A 60 -6.80 1.80 9.89
N ALA A 61 -8.00 2.20 9.45
CA ALA A 61 -8.15 3.30 8.51
C ALA A 61 -7.72 4.65 9.11
N LEU A 62 -8.17 4.95 10.33
CA LEU A 62 -7.85 6.20 11.03
C LEU A 62 -6.36 6.33 11.35
N SER A 63 -5.73 5.27 11.86
CA SER A 63 -4.27 5.29 12.13
C SER A 63 -3.46 5.49 10.85
N THR A 64 -3.84 4.81 9.76
CA THR A 64 -3.15 4.93 8.47
C THR A 64 -3.25 6.35 7.90
N ILE A 65 -4.46 6.95 7.88
CA ILE A 65 -4.63 8.30 7.32
C ILE A 65 -3.88 9.35 8.14
N ILE A 66 -3.85 9.23 9.48
CA ILE A 66 -3.08 10.15 10.34
C ILE A 66 -1.58 10.04 10.03
N ILE A 67 -1.03 8.83 9.89
CA ILE A 67 0.39 8.66 9.54
C ILE A 67 0.69 9.25 8.17
N LEU A 68 -0.19 9.05 7.17
CA LEU A 68 -0.04 9.65 5.84
C LEU A 68 -0.07 11.18 5.89
N MET A 69 -0.96 11.76 6.68
CA MET A 69 -1.02 13.21 6.90
C MET A 69 0.30 13.72 7.51
N LEU A 70 0.83 13.05 8.54
CA LEU A 70 2.09 13.46 9.17
C LEU A 70 3.28 13.35 8.21
N ILE A 71 3.43 12.21 7.53
CA ILE A 71 4.54 11.99 6.58
C ILE A 71 4.46 13.01 5.44
N ASN A 72 3.29 13.24 4.86
CA ASN A 72 3.14 14.21 3.76
C ASN A 72 3.41 15.65 4.22
N GLY A 73 3.04 15.98 5.46
CA GLY A 73 3.40 17.25 6.09
C GLY A 73 4.90 17.46 6.13
N PHE A 74 5.65 16.47 6.61
CA PHE A 74 7.12 16.54 6.66
C PHE A 74 7.74 16.60 5.27
N THR A 75 7.30 15.76 4.32
CA THR A 75 7.88 15.76 2.97
C THR A 75 7.66 17.07 2.24
N VAL A 76 6.45 17.65 2.30
CA VAL A 76 6.17 18.97 1.69
C VAL A 76 7.00 20.08 2.33
N THR A 77 7.16 20.04 3.65
CA THR A 77 7.97 21.03 4.38
C THR A 77 9.43 21.00 3.91
N GLU A 78 10.02 19.80 3.83
CA GLU A 78 11.40 19.58 3.39
C GLU A 78 11.60 19.94 1.91
N MET A 79 10.67 19.52 1.03
CA MET A 79 10.75 19.86 -0.41
C MET A 79 10.73 21.38 -0.64
N MET A 80 10.00 22.13 0.19
CA MET A 80 9.86 23.58 0.08
C MET A 80 10.90 24.37 0.91
N GLY A 81 11.81 23.69 1.61
CA GLY A 81 12.79 24.32 2.52
C GLY A 81 12.13 25.19 3.59
N ALA A 82 10.96 24.78 4.08
CA ALA A 82 10.15 25.55 5.03
C ALA A 82 10.37 25.08 6.47
N GLU A 83 10.00 25.91 7.44
CA GLU A 83 10.04 25.52 8.85
C GLU A 83 8.90 24.54 9.21
N ILE A 84 9.22 23.57 10.04
CA ILE A 84 8.26 22.60 10.60
C ILE A 84 7.24 23.35 11.45
N GLY A 85 5.95 23.02 11.29
CA GLY A 85 4.84 23.67 12.02
C GLY A 85 4.27 24.93 11.34
N GLY A 86 4.94 25.44 10.29
CA GLY A 86 4.46 26.56 9.48
C GLY A 86 3.22 26.22 8.62
N MET A 87 2.69 27.22 7.91
CA MET A 87 1.49 27.04 7.07
C MET A 87 1.69 25.97 5.99
N LYS A 88 2.88 25.92 5.37
CA LYS A 88 3.24 24.92 4.37
C LYS A 88 3.18 23.49 4.93
N HIS A 89 3.67 23.29 6.15
CA HIS A 89 3.56 22.02 6.87
C HIS A 89 2.10 21.62 7.07
N LYS A 90 1.26 22.54 7.56
CA LYS A 90 -0.17 22.26 7.81
C LYS A 90 -0.94 21.93 6.53
N ILE A 91 -0.72 22.69 5.45
CA ILE A 91 -1.34 22.42 4.14
C ILE A 91 -0.88 21.05 3.62
N GLY A 92 0.43 20.77 3.68
CA GLY A 92 0.98 19.46 3.34
C GLY A 92 0.34 18.35 4.14
N SER A 93 0.14 18.53 5.45
CA SER A 93 -0.46 17.50 6.31
C SER A 93 -1.94 17.26 6.04
N ILE A 94 -2.72 18.30 5.71
CA ILE A 94 -4.16 18.16 5.50
C ILE A 94 -4.48 17.59 4.11
N LEU A 95 -3.60 17.80 3.13
CA LEU A 95 -3.83 17.43 1.74
C LEU A 95 -4.25 15.95 1.55
N PRO A 96 -3.57 14.94 2.13
CA PRO A 96 -4.01 13.54 2.02
C PRO A 96 -5.39 13.27 2.62
N GLY A 97 -5.76 13.99 3.69
CA GLY A 97 -7.07 13.86 4.31
C GLY A 97 -8.19 14.36 3.40
N ILE A 98 -7.99 15.51 2.76
CA ILE A 98 -8.95 16.07 1.79
C ILE A 98 -9.05 15.18 0.56
N THR A 99 -7.92 14.81 -0.06
CA THR A 99 -7.94 13.99 -1.28
C THR A 99 -8.49 12.59 -1.03
N GLY A 100 -8.22 12.01 0.14
CA GLY A 100 -8.83 10.75 0.58
C GLY A 100 -10.34 10.84 0.72
N ALA A 101 -10.85 11.88 1.37
CA ALA A 101 -12.29 12.11 1.53
C ALA A 101 -13.00 12.36 0.20
N LEU A 102 -12.41 13.19 -0.68
CA LEU A 102 -12.93 13.42 -2.03
C LEU A 102 -12.89 12.15 -2.87
N GLY A 103 -11.82 11.36 -2.75
CA GLY A 103 -11.73 10.05 -3.38
C GLY A 103 -12.91 9.17 -2.98
N PHE A 104 -13.21 9.04 -1.69
CA PHE A 104 -14.36 8.28 -1.21
C PHE A 104 -15.70 8.75 -1.82
N LEU A 105 -15.92 10.07 -1.89
CA LEU A 105 -17.18 10.64 -2.38
C LEU A 105 -17.36 10.46 -3.90
N PHE A 106 -16.30 10.59 -4.70
CA PHE A 106 -16.41 10.68 -6.16
C PHE A 106 -15.88 9.46 -6.92
N LEU A 107 -14.89 8.73 -6.37
CA LEU A 107 -14.20 7.65 -7.08
C LEU A 107 -14.60 6.26 -6.57
N TRP A 108 -15.10 6.16 -5.34
CA TRP A 108 -15.45 4.86 -4.73
C TRP A 108 -16.91 4.42 -4.97
N GLY A 109 -17.68 5.15 -5.78
CA GLY A 109 -18.98 4.68 -6.29
C GLY A 109 -18.85 3.77 -7.53
N ASP A 110 -17.78 3.94 -8.31
CA ASP A 110 -17.58 3.30 -9.61
C ASP A 110 -16.49 2.21 -9.53
N ALA A 111 -16.77 1.03 -10.09
CA ALA A 111 -15.86 -0.11 -10.03
C ALA A 111 -14.62 0.07 -10.91
N ASP A 112 -14.78 0.71 -12.06
CA ASP A 112 -13.68 0.98 -13.00
C ASP A 112 -12.78 2.08 -12.44
N ALA A 113 -13.37 3.12 -11.82
CA ALA A 113 -12.60 4.18 -11.16
C ALA A 113 -11.75 3.64 -10.00
N LYS A 114 -12.31 2.73 -9.17
CA LYS A 114 -11.55 2.05 -8.11
C LYS A 114 -10.38 1.25 -8.67
N PHE A 115 -10.61 0.47 -9.72
CA PHE A 115 -9.57 -0.34 -10.33
C PHE A 115 -8.47 0.53 -10.94
N TRP A 116 -8.86 1.58 -11.66
CA TRP A 116 -7.95 2.51 -12.31
C TRP A 116 -7.11 3.33 -11.32
N LEU A 117 -7.61 3.59 -10.11
CA LEU A 117 -6.83 4.22 -9.05
C LEU A 117 -5.94 3.21 -8.29
N ALA A 118 -6.49 2.07 -7.91
CA ALA A 118 -5.80 1.10 -7.05
C ALA A 118 -4.58 0.47 -7.72
N VAL A 119 -4.64 0.16 -9.02
CA VAL A 119 -3.55 -0.50 -9.74
C VAL A 119 -2.31 0.41 -9.85
N PRO A 120 -2.41 1.65 -10.38
CA PRO A 120 -1.27 2.55 -10.46
C PRO A 120 -0.69 2.92 -9.10
N THR A 121 -1.54 3.21 -8.10
CA THR A 121 -1.05 3.54 -6.75
C THR A 121 -0.26 2.38 -6.14
N SER A 122 -0.73 1.15 -6.29
CA SER A 122 -0.02 -0.04 -5.79
C SER A 122 1.33 -0.25 -6.49
N VAL A 123 1.36 -0.08 -7.82
CA VAL A 123 2.60 -0.21 -8.61
C VAL A 123 3.60 0.88 -8.22
N PHE A 124 3.14 2.12 -8.13
CA PHE A 124 3.97 3.25 -7.71
C PHE A 124 4.57 3.03 -6.32
N GLY A 125 3.75 2.61 -5.35
CA GLY A 125 4.23 2.30 -4.00
C GLY A 125 5.31 1.20 -3.98
N MET A 126 5.12 0.12 -4.75
CA MET A 126 6.09 -0.97 -4.86
C MET A 126 7.42 -0.51 -5.48
N VAL A 127 7.37 0.40 -6.46
CA VAL A 127 8.58 0.96 -7.10
C VAL A 127 9.38 1.87 -6.17
N LEU A 128 8.74 2.50 -5.19
CA LEU A 128 9.44 3.32 -4.19
C LEU A 128 10.18 2.47 -3.13
N LEU A 129 9.79 1.21 -2.91
CA LEU A 129 10.39 0.37 -1.88
C LEU A 129 11.91 0.18 -2.06
N PRO A 130 12.45 -0.21 -3.23
CA PRO A 130 13.89 -0.32 -3.42
C PRO A 130 14.63 0.98 -3.10
N ILE A 131 14.07 2.13 -3.51
CA ILE A 131 14.66 3.45 -3.25
C ILE A 131 14.72 3.70 -1.74
N ALA A 132 13.65 3.43 -1.01
CA ALA A 132 13.61 3.56 0.44
C ALA A 132 14.64 2.63 1.12
N TYR A 133 14.72 1.36 0.71
CA TYR A 133 15.69 0.42 1.28
C TYR A 133 17.13 0.82 1.01
N ILE A 134 17.46 1.31 -0.20
CA ILE A 134 18.79 1.88 -0.50
C ILE A 134 19.07 3.07 0.41
N THR A 135 18.14 4.01 0.53
CA THR A 135 18.30 5.19 1.38
C THR A 135 18.59 4.81 2.83
N PHE A 136 17.81 3.89 3.41
CA PHE A 136 18.05 3.40 4.77
C PHE A 136 19.36 2.63 4.90
N PHE A 137 19.73 1.83 3.89
CA PHE A 137 21.00 1.12 3.87
C PHE A 137 22.17 2.11 3.89
N LEU A 138 22.12 3.16 3.08
CA LEU A 138 23.13 4.22 3.07
C LEU A 138 23.12 5.02 4.38
N MET A 139 21.95 5.36 4.91
CA MET A 139 21.78 6.08 6.18
C MET A 139 22.43 5.32 7.34
N ILE A 140 22.18 4.01 7.47
CA ILE A 140 22.76 3.12 8.50
C ILE A 140 24.29 2.97 8.36
N ASN A 141 24.86 3.38 7.24
CA ASN A 141 26.31 3.38 7.01
C ASN A 141 26.94 4.78 7.01
N ASN A 142 26.15 5.85 7.19
CA ASN A 142 26.62 7.22 7.12
C ASN A 142 26.83 7.84 8.51
N LYS A 143 28.09 8.16 8.84
CA LYS A 143 28.47 8.82 10.11
C LYS A 143 27.91 10.23 10.25
N SER A 144 27.80 10.98 9.16
CA SER A 144 27.29 12.36 9.17
C SER A 144 25.82 12.39 9.60
N LEU A 145 25.02 11.42 9.16
CA LEU A 145 23.58 11.37 9.43
C LEU A 145 23.25 10.79 10.81
N MET A 146 23.96 9.74 11.25
CA MET A 146 23.65 9.05 12.50
C MET A 146 24.46 9.51 13.72
N GLY A 147 25.56 10.23 13.51
CA GLY A 147 26.41 10.71 14.58
C GLY A 147 26.85 9.61 15.54
N THR A 148 26.56 9.78 16.83
CA THR A 148 26.92 8.85 17.91
C THR A 148 26.04 7.60 17.95
N SER A 149 24.88 7.61 17.30
CA SER A 149 23.93 6.49 17.25
C SER A 149 24.25 5.48 16.14
N LEU A 150 25.40 5.63 15.46
CA LEU A 150 25.78 4.73 14.39
C LEU A 150 25.95 3.29 14.91
N PRO A 151 25.29 2.27 14.32
CA PRO A 151 25.41 0.89 14.75
C PRO A 151 26.86 0.42 14.66
N GLN A 152 27.34 -0.21 15.72
CA GLN A 152 28.71 -0.71 15.81
C GLN A 152 28.76 -2.23 15.93
N GLY A 153 29.90 -2.81 15.51
CA GLY A 153 30.17 -4.25 15.60
C GLY A 153 29.12 -5.11 14.89
N ASN A 154 28.73 -6.22 15.53
CA ASN A 154 27.86 -7.23 14.95
C ASN A 154 26.46 -6.70 14.60
N LYS A 155 25.94 -5.69 15.32
CA LYS A 155 24.64 -5.08 15.02
C LYS A 155 24.62 -4.43 13.64
N ARG A 156 25.72 -3.78 13.25
CA ARG A 156 25.85 -3.18 11.92
C ARG A 156 25.84 -4.22 10.81
N ILE A 157 26.52 -5.34 11.04
CA ILE A 157 26.57 -6.46 10.09
C ILE A 157 25.17 -7.04 9.89
N VAL A 158 24.46 -7.35 10.98
CA VAL A 158 23.09 -7.88 10.91
C VAL A 158 22.14 -6.92 10.20
N LEU A 159 22.19 -5.63 10.53
CA LEU A 159 21.35 -4.62 9.88
C LEU A 159 21.67 -4.49 8.39
N ASN A 160 22.94 -4.48 8.00
CA ASN A 160 23.32 -4.41 6.59
C ASN A 160 22.89 -5.65 5.81
N ILE A 161 23.02 -6.84 6.39
CA ILE A 161 22.54 -8.09 5.77
C ILE A 161 21.01 -8.05 5.63
N ALA A 162 20.29 -7.70 6.70
CA ALA A 162 18.82 -7.63 6.67
C ALA A 162 18.33 -6.62 5.63
N MET A 163 18.96 -5.44 5.56
CA MET A 163 18.67 -4.43 4.56
C MET A 163 19.02 -4.88 3.14
N GLY A 164 20.13 -5.61 2.96
CA GLY A 164 20.50 -6.21 1.68
C GLY A 164 19.47 -7.23 1.19
N VAL A 165 19.02 -8.12 2.06
CA VAL A 165 17.95 -9.09 1.76
C VAL A 165 16.64 -8.36 1.42
N ALA A 166 16.26 -7.36 2.22
CA ALA A 166 15.06 -6.57 1.98
C ALA A 166 15.12 -5.81 0.65
N LEU A 167 16.28 -5.24 0.30
CA LEU A 167 16.51 -4.56 -0.97
C LEU A 167 16.36 -5.51 -2.16
N VAL A 168 16.95 -6.70 -2.10
CA VAL A 168 16.81 -7.71 -3.16
C VAL A 168 15.35 -8.11 -3.32
N ALA A 169 14.66 -8.42 -2.21
CA ALA A 169 13.24 -8.78 -2.24
C ALA A 169 12.36 -7.65 -2.78
N ALA A 170 12.59 -6.40 -2.36
CA ALA A 170 11.86 -5.24 -2.84
C ALA A 170 12.11 -4.98 -4.33
N THR A 171 13.33 -5.19 -4.82
CA THR A 171 13.67 -5.00 -6.23
C THR A 171 12.95 -6.03 -7.11
N ILE A 172 12.95 -7.30 -6.68
CA ILE A 172 12.19 -8.36 -7.36
C ILE A 172 10.69 -8.05 -7.31
N GLY A 173 10.16 -7.66 -6.15
CA GLY A 173 8.74 -7.32 -5.98
C GLY A 173 8.31 -6.13 -6.84
N ALA A 174 9.13 -5.08 -6.92
CA ALA A 174 8.88 -3.92 -7.76
C ALA A 174 8.88 -4.31 -9.25
N GLY A 175 9.89 -5.06 -9.69
CA GLY A 175 9.98 -5.55 -11.08
C GLY A 175 8.78 -6.41 -11.47
N TRP A 176 8.39 -7.35 -10.59
CA TRP A 176 7.21 -8.17 -10.81
C TRP A 176 5.91 -7.36 -10.81
N SER A 177 5.75 -6.40 -9.90
CA SER A 177 4.57 -5.54 -9.86
C SER A 177 4.42 -4.70 -11.14
N ILE A 178 5.53 -4.12 -11.65
CA ILE A 178 5.52 -3.40 -12.93
C ILE A 178 5.11 -4.35 -14.05
N TRP A 179 5.80 -5.48 -14.19
CA TRP A 179 5.55 -6.42 -15.28
C TRP A 179 4.12 -6.94 -15.23
N SER A 180 3.67 -7.51 -14.12
CA SER A 180 2.35 -8.14 -14.00
C SER A 180 1.15 -7.21 -14.17
N LYS A 181 1.28 -5.91 -13.86
CA LYS A 181 0.14 -4.97 -13.84
C LYS A 181 0.15 -3.95 -14.98
N VAL A 182 1.32 -3.50 -15.41
CA VAL A 182 1.46 -2.35 -16.33
C VAL A 182 2.44 -2.61 -17.48
N GLN A 183 3.18 -3.73 -17.47
CA GLN A 183 4.04 -4.18 -18.57
C GLN A 183 4.98 -3.06 -19.06
N TRP A 184 5.13 -2.88 -20.38
CA TRP A 184 6.01 -1.91 -21.01
C TRP A 184 5.70 -0.44 -20.67
N THR A 185 4.43 -0.06 -20.54
CA THR A 185 4.07 1.32 -20.16
C THR A 185 4.56 1.64 -18.74
N GLY A 186 4.51 0.66 -17.84
CA GLY A 186 5.09 0.79 -16.50
C GLY A 186 6.61 0.94 -16.53
N VAL A 187 7.31 0.12 -17.32
CA VAL A 187 8.78 0.20 -17.47
C VAL A 187 9.21 1.57 -18.00
N ILE A 188 8.53 2.07 -19.04
CA ILE A 188 8.82 3.39 -19.61
C ILE A 188 8.57 4.50 -18.59
N ALA A 189 7.44 4.46 -17.88
CA ALA A 189 7.10 5.46 -16.87
C ALA A 189 8.15 5.52 -15.74
N VAL A 190 8.61 4.36 -15.26
CA VAL A 190 9.67 4.26 -14.25
C VAL A 190 11.01 4.76 -14.80
N GLY A 191 11.35 4.41 -16.05
CA GLY A 191 12.55 4.92 -16.72
C GLY A 191 12.56 6.45 -16.83
N ILE A 192 11.42 7.06 -17.21
CA ILE A 192 11.25 8.52 -17.26
C ILE A 192 11.41 9.12 -15.86
N PHE A 193 10.80 8.52 -14.83
CA PHE A 193 10.92 8.99 -13.46
C PHE A 193 12.39 9.03 -12.99
N PHE A 194 13.14 7.95 -13.21
CA PHE A 194 14.57 7.92 -12.87
C PHE A 194 15.39 8.93 -13.68
N ALA A 195 15.11 9.06 -14.99
CA ALA A 195 15.80 10.04 -15.83
C ALA A 195 15.57 11.48 -15.32
N LEU A 196 14.33 11.84 -14.98
CA LEU A 196 13.99 13.14 -14.39
C LEU A 196 14.69 13.35 -13.05
N ALA A 197 14.69 12.34 -12.17
CA ALA A 197 15.37 12.44 -10.88
C ALA A 197 16.87 12.71 -11.04
N ILE A 198 17.52 12.03 -12.00
CA ILE A 198 18.94 12.23 -12.32
C ILE A 198 19.19 13.64 -12.88
N ILE A 199 18.37 14.09 -13.85
CA ILE A 199 18.50 15.43 -14.45
C ILE A 199 18.36 16.52 -13.37
N VAL A 200 17.36 16.41 -12.51
CA VAL A 200 17.12 17.36 -11.42
C VAL A 200 18.30 17.36 -10.45
N HIS A 201 18.83 16.19 -10.08
CA HIS A 201 20.00 16.09 -9.20
C HIS A 201 21.22 16.85 -9.76
N PHE A 202 21.54 16.66 -11.04
CA PHE A 202 22.65 17.36 -11.69
C PHE A 202 22.40 18.87 -11.88
N THR A 203 21.15 19.29 -12.03
CA THR A 203 20.81 20.71 -12.17
C THR A 203 20.91 21.44 -10.83
N ARG A 204 20.49 20.80 -9.73
CA ARG A 204 20.61 21.33 -8.37
C ARG A 204 22.07 21.38 -7.90
N SER A 205 22.85 20.35 -8.20
CA SER A 205 24.29 20.30 -7.87
C SER A 205 25.12 21.39 -8.55
N LYS A 206 24.60 22.10 -9.57
CA LYS A 206 25.26 23.24 -10.21
C LYS A 206 24.90 24.60 -9.58
N GLN A 207 23.88 24.64 -8.71
CA GLN A 207 23.43 25.86 -8.04
C GLN A 207 24.03 26.04 -6.64
N ASP A 208 24.59 24.97 -6.06
CA ASP A 208 25.40 24.98 -4.84
C ASP A 208 26.90 25.04 -5.19
#